data_AF-A0A166XJA4-F1
#
_entry.id   AF-A0A166XJA4-F1
#
_cell.length_a   1.000
_cell.length_b   1.000
_cell.length_c   1.000
_cell.angle_alpha   90.00
_cell.angle_beta   90.00
_cell.angle_gamma   90.00
#
_symmetry.space_group_name_H-M   'P 1'
#
loop_
_entity.id
_entity.type
_entity.pdbx_description
1 polymer ?
#
loop_
_entity_poly.entity_id
_entity_poly.type
_entity_poly.pdbx_seq_one_letter_code
_entity_poly.pdbx_strand_id
1 'polypeptide(L)'
;MESLTERLEAGLSLNDPSLETNSPSASPSTEAENWKKFVEFMKLRAAVRPYPKFLYRAHVHGHPFPRFIQEGAYEYADTFSSELHAWTEEECQSEINTFVLPFDSIVDVFQELSRHLQETQICRNDSGYLSSMVSLSGDLRWTTHGLCEVGKKANEDQIPGLAVFDVKKIQETDQIWRVSDMFEFLDNSEELKVATGQNRIEVPEHVQQWSRNAEEYVCWEYVPREALVSFGKLSDLTLSGLLNSNLTTSKHLGDLKRYALEPISLNEYEARASAFLRAAVVVPLCLEKADVESIANQLTPLFHNPFHWGYGVLGFAEDLEDLVAGLRDDLTKIQQKGFLLLLHQKHVLLDYEVALQQIW
;
A
#
# COMPACT_ATOMS: atom_id res chain seq x y z
N MET A 1 -32.90 11.29 -0.95
CA MET A 1 -31.63 10.71 -1.42
C MET A 1 -31.75 10.66 -2.93
N GLU A 2 -31.29 11.72 -3.59
CA GLU A 2 -31.08 11.69 -5.06
C GLU A 2 -30.03 10.61 -5.34
N SER A 3 -30.25 9.78 -6.36
CA SER A 3 -29.32 8.69 -6.64
C SER A 3 -28.00 9.26 -7.17
N LEU A 4 -26.88 8.65 -6.79
CA LEU A 4 -25.54 8.98 -7.30
C LEU A 4 -25.49 8.97 -8.85
N THR A 5 -26.41 8.23 -9.48
CA THR A 5 -26.66 8.18 -10.92
C THR A 5 -27.09 9.54 -11.49
N GLU A 6 -28.00 10.27 -10.83
CA GLU A 6 -28.46 11.60 -11.29
C GLU A 6 -27.37 12.67 -11.18
N ARG A 7 -26.45 12.53 -10.21
CA ARG A 7 -25.30 13.43 -10.05
C ARG A 7 -24.22 13.22 -11.11
N LEU A 8 -24.05 11.98 -11.61
CA LEU A 8 -23.12 11.65 -12.69
C LEU A 8 -23.66 12.06 -14.06
N GLU A 9 -24.97 11.92 -14.31
CA GLU A 9 -25.58 12.42 -15.56
C GLU A 9 -25.50 13.94 -15.70
N ALA A 10 -25.55 14.69 -14.59
CA ALA A 10 -25.32 16.13 -14.59
C ALA A 10 -23.85 16.53 -14.87
N GLY A 11 -22.89 15.62 -14.62
CA GLY A 11 -21.45 15.82 -14.88
C GLY A 11 -20.98 15.34 -16.25
N LEU A 12 -21.80 14.55 -16.98
CA LEU A 12 -21.45 13.92 -18.25
C LEU A 12 -22.24 14.48 -19.46
N SER A 13 -22.71 15.73 -19.40
CA SER A 13 -23.22 16.43 -20.58
C SER A 13 -22.07 16.83 -21.52
N LEU A 14 -21.49 15.84 -22.19
CA LEU A 14 -20.63 15.99 -23.36
C LEU A 14 -21.49 15.77 -24.59
N ASN A 15 -22.10 16.83 -25.11
CA ASN A 15 -22.46 16.99 -26.53
C ASN A 15 -23.00 18.40 -26.77
N ASP A 16 -22.10 19.39 -26.77
CA ASP A 16 -22.31 20.60 -27.56
C ASP A 16 -21.54 20.41 -28.90
N PRO A 17 -22.24 20.20 -30.04
CA PRO A 17 -21.59 19.92 -31.31
C PRO A 17 -20.94 21.16 -31.97
N SER A 18 -20.72 22.25 -31.22
CA SER A 18 -20.28 23.53 -31.79
C SER A 18 -18.85 23.98 -31.43
N LEU A 19 -18.02 23.12 -30.83
CA LEU A 19 -16.61 23.39 -30.55
C LEU A 19 -15.66 22.42 -31.26
N GLU A 20 -15.56 22.54 -32.59
CA GLU A 20 -14.36 22.13 -33.33
C GLU A 20 -13.18 23.03 -32.87
N THR A 21 -12.49 22.60 -31.81
CA THR A 21 -11.17 23.11 -31.49
C THR A 21 -10.14 22.06 -31.85
N ASN A 22 -9.37 22.37 -32.89
CA ASN A 22 -8.20 21.63 -33.33
C ASN A 22 -7.23 21.42 -32.16
N SER A 23 -7.33 20.26 -31.50
CA SER A 23 -6.26 19.75 -30.66
C SER A 23 -5.24 19.09 -31.60
N PRO A 24 -3.96 19.50 -31.59
CA PRO A 24 -2.95 18.85 -32.41
C PRO A 24 -2.73 17.45 -31.82
N SER A 25 -3.30 16.42 -32.44
CA SER A 25 -2.96 15.05 -32.10
C SER A 25 -1.47 14.85 -32.40
N ALA A 26 -0.69 14.62 -31.35
CA ALA A 26 0.70 14.21 -31.53
C ALA A 26 0.71 12.95 -32.39
N SER A 27 1.59 12.90 -33.39
CA SER A 27 1.71 11.71 -34.25
C SER A 27 2.00 10.47 -33.40
N PRO A 28 1.44 9.29 -33.72
CA PRO A 28 1.64 8.05 -32.93
C PRO A 28 3.10 7.68 -32.67
N SER A 29 4.03 8.14 -33.51
CA SER A 29 5.48 7.96 -33.34
C SER A 29 6.07 8.73 -32.16
N THR A 30 5.50 9.88 -31.80
CA THR A 30 6.00 10.75 -30.74
C THR A 30 5.63 10.21 -29.36
N GLU A 31 4.43 9.62 -29.23
CA GLU A 31 3.96 9.13 -27.93
C GLU A 31 4.62 7.80 -27.53
N ALA A 32 4.83 6.90 -28.49
CA ALA A 32 5.64 5.71 -28.26
C ALA A 32 7.07 6.05 -27.81
N GLU A 33 7.63 7.15 -28.34
CA GLU A 33 8.96 7.64 -27.92
C GLU A 33 8.92 8.23 -26.51
N ASN A 34 7.88 8.98 -26.15
CA ASN A 34 7.69 9.52 -24.79
C ASN A 34 7.60 8.39 -23.75
N TRP A 35 6.79 7.37 -24.04
CA TRP A 35 6.69 6.16 -23.20
C TRP A 35 8.03 5.46 -23.04
N LYS A 36 8.77 5.31 -24.14
CA LYS A 36 10.11 4.69 -24.10
C LYS A 36 11.06 5.49 -23.21
N LYS A 37 11.13 6.83 -23.39
CA LYS A 37 11.95 7.73 -22.57
C LYS A 37 11.58 7.61 -21.08
N PHE A 38 10.29 7.59 -20.76
CA PHE A 38 9.81 7.44 -19.39
C PHE A 38 10.24 6.10 -18.78
N VAL A 39 9.95 4.98 -19.45
CA VAL A 39 10.30 3.64 -18.93
C VAL A 39 11.81 3.48 -18.78
N GLU A 40 12.61 3.98 -19.72
CA GLU A 40 14.08 3.97 -19.61
C GLU A 40 14.58 4.82 -18.44
N PHE A 41 14.00 6.00 -18.24
CA PHE A 41 14.30 6.85 -17.09
C PHE A 41 13.99 6.15 -15.77
N MET A 42 12.78 5.58 -15.63
CA MET A 42 12.37 4.87 -14.41
C MET A 42 13.29 3.68 -14.12
N LYS A 43 13.69 2.92 -15.15
CA LYS A 43 14.66 1.82 -15.00
C LYS A 43 16.03 2.30 -14.54
N LEU A 44 16.52 3.41 -15.10
CA LEU A 44 17.80 4.01 -14.70
C LEU A 44 17.76 4.44 -13.22
N ARG A 45 16.67 5.10 -12.80
CA ARG A 45 16.49 5.54 -11.41
C ARG A 45 16.38 4.36 -10.45
N ALA A 46 15.65 3.31 -10.82
CA ALA A 46 15.57 2.08 -10.04
C ALA A 46 16.94 1.39 -9.89
N ALA A 47 17.83 1.49 -10.87
CA ALA A 47 19.19 0.95 -10.76
C ALA A 47 20.09 1.75 -9.79
N VAL A 48 19.92 3.08 -9.74
CA VAL A 48 20.69 3.96 -8.83
C VAL A 48 20.14 3.90 -7.40
N ARG A 49 18.81 3.91 -7.26
CA ARG A 49 18.09 3.80 -5.99
C ARG A 49 17.11 2.61 -6.09
N PRO A 50 17.58 1.40 -5.75
CA PRO A 50 16.74 0.20 -5.75
C PRO A 50 15.44 0.39 -4.98
N TYR A 51 14.38 -0.25 -5.45
CA TYR A 51 13.13 -0.34 -4.70
C TYR A 51 13.37 -1.08 -3.37
N PRO A 52 12.62 -0.75 -2.30
CA PRO A 52 12.63 -1.55 -1.08
C PRO A 52 12.15 -2.98 -1.40
N LYS A 53 12.48 -3.95 -0.55
CA LYS A 53 11.95 -5.32 -0.76
C LYS A 53 10.44 -5.34 -0.49
N PHE A 54 10.00 -4.57 0.51
CA PHE A 54 8.60 -4.49 0.89
C PHE A 54 8.01 -3.10 0.72
N LEU A 55 6.74 -3.06 0.36
CA LEU A 55 5.89 -1.86 0.40
C LEU A 55 4.70 -2.11 1.31
N TYR A 56 4.18 -1.03 1.87
CA TYR A 56 3.13 -1.06 2.88
C TYR A 56 1.89 -0.33 2.38
N ARG A 57 0.71 -0.82 2.79
CA ARG A 57 -0.56 -0.13 2.56
C ARG A 57 -1.44 -0.21 3.78
N ALA A 58 -2.03 0.92 4.16
CA ALA A 58 -3.18 0.96 5.05
C ALA A 58 -4.41 0.57 4.22
N HIS A 59 -4.94 -0.62 4.45
CA HIS A 59 -6.03 -1.17 3.64
C HIS A 59 -7.26 -1.47 4.49
N VAL A 60 -8.44 -1.40 3.88
CA VAL A 60 -9.71 -1.74 4.52
C VAL A 60 -10.45 -2.74 3.65
N HIS A 61 -10.60 -3.95 4.15
CA HIS A 61 -11.40 -4.97 3.48
C HIS A 61 -12.88 -4.64 3.58
N GLY A 62 -13.62 -4.78 2.48
CA GLY A 62 -15.04 -4.41 2.39
C GLY A 62 -15.29 -2.91 2.19
N HIS A 63 -14.34 -2.19 1.58
CA HIS A 63 -14.48 -0.78 1.27
C HIS A 63 -13.77 -0.42 -0.05
N PRO A 64 -14.33 0.45 -0.90
CA PRO A 64 -15.69 1.01 -0.81
C PRO A 64 -16.80 0.02 -1.18
N PHE A 65 -16.45 -1.12 -1.79
CA PHE A 65 -17.41 -2.09 -2.29
C PHE A 65 -17.41 -3.39 -1.45
N PRO A 66 -18.52 -4.14 -1.44
CA PRO A 66 -18.62 -5.41 -0.71
C PRO A 66 -17.62 -6.45 -1.21
N ARG A 67 -17.25 -7.40 -0.34
CA ARG A 67 -16.29 -8.46 -0.68
C ARG A 67 -16.90 -9.44 -1.69
N PHE A 68 -16.15 -9.77 -2.74
CA PHE A 68 -16.40 -10.98 -3.51
C PHE A 68 -15.79 -12.19 -2.79
N ILE A 69 -16.63 -13.00 -2.15
CA ILE A 69 -16.18 -14.30 -1.65
C ILE A 69 -16.09 -15.23 -2.86
N GLN A 70 -14.87 -15.63 -3.22
CA GLN A 70 -14.68 -16.66 -4.23
C GLN A 70 -15.27 -17.98 -3.70
N GLU A 71 -16.38 -18.44 -4.27
CA GLU A 71 -16.98 -19.73 -3.93
C GLU A 71 -15.95 -20.86 -4.14
N GLY A 72 -15.63 -21.57 -3.06
CA GLY A 72 -14.73 -22.73 -3.09
C GLY A 72 -13.31 -22.49 -2.57
N ALA A 73 -12.87 -21.24 -2.40
CA ALA A 73 -11.64 -20.92 -1.69
C ALA A 73 -11.97 -20.64 -0.23
N TYR A 74 -11.59 -21.53 0.69
CA TYR A 74 -11.55 -21.25 2.13
C TYR A 74 -10.47 -20.21 2.50
N GLU A 75 -9.97 -19.47 1.51
CA GLU A 75 -8.93 -18.49 1.64
C GLU A 75 -9.43 -17.10 1.29
N TYR A 76 -8.89 -16.15 2.02
CA TYR A 76 -9.06 -14.72 1.89
C TYR A 76 -8.92 -14.22 0.44
N ALA A 77 -10.04 -13.93 -0.23
CA ALA A 77 -10.07 -13.29 -1.54
C ALA A 77 -10.46 -11.82 -1.34
N ASP A 78 -9.47 -10.95 -1.19
CA ASP A 78 -9.66 -9.51 -1.39
C ASP A 78 -8.63 -9.04 -2.41
N THR A 79 -9.09 -8.33 -3.43
CA THR A 79 -8.22 -7.70 -4.42
C THR A 79 -7.66 -6.41 -3.81
N PHE A 80 -6.35 -6.21 -3.90
CA PHE A 80 -5.73 -4.95 -3.50
C PHE A 80 -5.81 -3.94 -4.64
N SER A 81 -7.04 -3.62 -5.01
CA SER A 81 -7.39 -2.86 -6.20
C SER A 81 -7.46 -1.36 -5.94
N SER A 82 -7.41 -0.63 -7.04
CA SER A 82 -7.78 0.78 -7.15
C SER A 82 -9.30 0.92 -7.02
N GLU A 83 -9.76 2.11 -6.67
CA GLU A 83 -11.19 2.34 -6.49
C GLU A 83 -11.97 2.13 -7.80
N LEU A 84 -11.39 2.52 -8.94
CA LEU A 84 -12.01 2.31 -10.24
C LEU A 84 -12.11 0.82 -10.59
N HIS A 85 -11.06 0.05 -10.31
CA HIS A 85 -11.05 -1.37 -10.59
C HIS A 85 -12.08 -2.11 -9.73
N ALA A 86 -12.10 -1.82 -8.42
CA ALA A 86 -13.05 -2.42 -7.50
C ALA A 86 -14.51 -2.10 -7.87
N TRP A 87 -14.78 -0.88 -8.34
CA TRP A 87 -16.10 -0.50 -8.85
C TRP A 87 -16.46 -1.30 -10.10
N THR A 88 -15.51 -1.46 -11.02
CA THR A 88 -15.72 -2.20 -12.26
C THR A 88 -16.02 -3.67 -11.98
N GLU A 89 -15.30 -4.30 -11.05
CA GLU A 89 -15.57 -5.68 -10.59
C GLU A 89 -16.97 -5.80 -9.97
N GLU A 90 -17.40 -4.81 -9.19
CA GLU A 90 -18.74 -4.77 -8.60
C GLU A 90 -19.84 -4.68 -9.67
N GLU A 91 -19.74 -3.71 -10.59
CA GLU A 91 -20.70 -3.53 -11.69
C GLU A 91 -20.76 -4.76 -12.61
N CYS A 92 -19.61 -5.39 -12.86
CA CYS A 92 -19.52 -6.59 -13.70
C CYS A 92 -19.86 -7.89 -12.94
N GLN A 93 -20.00 -7.82 -11.61
CA GLN A 93 -20.21 -8.99 -10.73
C GLN A 93 -19.20 -10.12 -10.96
N SER A 94 -17.95 -9.77 -11.27
CA SER A 94 -16.89 -10.71 -11.62
C SER A 94 -15.52 -10.13 -11.31
N GLU A 95 -14.59 -10.99 -10.93
CA GLU A 95 -13.16 -10.64 -10.84
C GLU A 95 -12.64 -10.28 -12.24
N ILE A 96 -11.87 -9.20 -12.34
CA ILE A 96 -11.25 -8.74 -13.58
C ILE A 96 -9.74 -8.90 -13.44
N ASN A 97 -9.21 -10.02 -13.96
CA ASN A 97 -7.77 -10.32 -13.87
C ASN A 97 -6.94 -9.71 -15.01
N THR A 98 -7.53 -8.89 -15.87
CA THR A 98 -6.87 -8.36 -17.08
C THR A 98 -6.38 -6.94 -16.86
N PHE A 99 -5.08 -6.76 -17.03
CA PHE A 99 -4.40 -5.47 -17.07
C PHE A 99 -4.67 -4.76 -18.40
N VAL A 100 -5.22 -3.54 -18.35
CA VAL A 100 -5.26 -2.65 -19.52
C VAL A 100 -4.59 -1.35 -19.11
N LEU A 101 -3.44 -1.02 -19.72
CA LEU A 101 -2.89 0.34 -19.60
C LEU A 101 -3.97 1.30 -20.11
N PRO A 102 -4.58 2.12 -19.24
CA PRO A 102 -5.79 2.83 -19.64
C PRO A 102 -5.49 4.14 -20.37
N PHE A 103 -4.22 4.42 -20.64
CA PHE A 103 -3.76 5.71 -21.15
C PHE A 103 -2.98 5.56 -22.44
N ASP A 104 -3.48 6.26 -23.46
CA ASP A 104 -2.79 6.39 -24.74
C ASP A 104 -1.56 7.30 -24.63
N SER A 105 -1.49 8.18 -23.61
CA SER A 105 -0.35 9.07 -23.39
C SER A 105 0.22 9.09 -21.97
N ILE A 106 1.52 9.39 -21.86
CA ILE A 106 2.20 9.63 -20.59
C ILE A 106 1.69 10.90 -19.89
N VAL A 107 1.15 11.86 -20.64
CA VAL A 107 0.54 13.07 -20.08
C VAL A 107 -0.66 12.69 -19.22
N ASP A 108 -1.49 11.77 -19.70
CA ASP A 108 -2.69 11.31 -18.98
C ASP A 108 -2.31 10.57 -17.69
N VAL A 109 -1.23 9.80 -17.71
CA VAL A 109 -0.65 9.15 -16.50
C VAL A 109 -0.32 10.18 -15.43
N PHE A 110 0.32 11.28 -15.80
CA PHE A 110 0.70 12.33 -14.85
C PHE A 110 -0.50 13.15 -14.37
N GLN A 111 -1.53 13.31 -15.20
CA GLN A 111 -2.80 13.92 -14.78
C GLN A 111 -3.55 13.03 -13.77
N GLU A 112 -3.63 11.73 -14.04
CA GLU A 112 -4.19 10.73 -13.14
C GLU A 112 -3.41 10.69 -11.82
N LEU A 113 -2.07 10.67 -11.87
CA LEU A 113 -1.21 10.75 -10.69
C LEU A 113 -1.52 11.99 -9.85
N SER A 114 -1.61 13.16 -10.49
CA SER A 114 -1.89 14.41 -9.78
C SER A 114 -3.23 14.36 -9.05
N ARG A 115 -4.27 13.80 -9.69
CA ARG A 115 -5.61 13.69 -9.10
C ARG A 115 -5.64 12.63 -7.99
N HIS A 116 -5.06 11.47 -8.23
CA HIS A 116 -4.90 10.38 -7.26
C HIS A 116 -4.25 10.86 -5.95
N LEU A 117 -3.14 11.59 -6.03
CA LEU A 117 -2.42 12.04 -4.84
C LEU A 117 -3.17 13.13 -4.06
N GLN A 118 -3.92 13.99 -4.76
CA GLN A 118 -4.76 15.01 -4.11
C GLN A 118 -5.88 14.37 -3.28
N GLU A 119 -6.54 13.33 -3.81
CA GLU A 119 -7.60 12.59 -3.11
C GLU A 119 -7.04 11.77 -1.94
N THR A 120 -5.87 11.16 -2.11
CA THR A 120 -5.23 10.36 -1.05
C THR A 120 -4.85 11.22 0.16
N GLN A 121 -4.52 12.51 -0.04
CA GLN A 121 -4.23 13.45 1.04
C GLN A 121 -5.49 14.08 1.65
N ILE A 122 -6.46 14.44 0.82
CA ILE A 122 -7.67 15.16 1.22
C ILE A 122 -8.78 14.13 1.32
N CYS A 123 -8.92 13.50 2.50
CA CYS A 123 -10.04 12.65 2.90
C CYS A 123 -11.26 12.81 1.98
N ARG A 124 -11.45 11.88 1.03
CA ARG A 124 -12.57 11.80 0.06
C ARG A 124 -13.47 13.03 0.13
N ASN A 125 -13.09 14.08 -0.59
CA ASN A 125 -14.09 15.07 -0.91
C ASN A 125 -15.18 14.35 -1.73
N ASP A 126 -16.42 14.81 -1.68
CA ASP A 126 -17.58 14.26 -2.40
C ASP A 126 -17.44 14.35 -3.95
N SER A 127 -16.22 14.29 -4.50
CA SER A 127 -15.86 14.52 -5.90
C SER A 127 -16.31 13.39 -6.83
N GLY A 128 -16.65 12.20 -6.29
CA GLY A 128 -17.13 11.05 -7.07
C GLY A 128 -16.08 10.47 -8.04
N TYR A 129 -14.84 10.92 -7.95
CA TYR A 129 -13.74 10.40 -8.74
C TYR A 129 -13.22 9.09 -8.14
N LEU A 130 -13.03 8.10 -9.02
CA LEU A 130 -12.43 6.81 -8.68
C LEU A 130 -11.08 6.73 -9.40
N SER A 131 -10.01 6.65 -8.63
CA SER A 131 -8.67 6.53 -9.23
C SER A 131 -8.42 5.13 -9.77
N SER A 132 -7.65 5.05 -10.85
CA SER A 132 -7.09 3.79 -11.38
C SER A 132 -5.74 3.42 -10.76
N MET A 133 -5.14 4.28 -9.93
CA MET A 133 -3.89 3.99 -9.23
C MET A 133 -4.11 3.35 -7.86
N VAL A 134 -3.15 2.52 -7.48
CA VAL A 134 -3.01 1.96 -6.14
C VAL A 134 -1.84 2.65 -5.43
N SER A 135 -2.12 3.33 -4.32
CA SER A 135 -1.11 3.88 -3.41
C SER A 135 -0.42 2.80 -2.58
N LEU A 136 0.90 2.89 -2.48
CA LEU A 136 1.79 2.08 -1.66
C LEU A 136 2.87 2.98 -1.04
N SER A 137 3.36 2.64 0.14
CA SER A 137 4.34 3.45 0.86
C SER A 137 5.60 2.63 1.21
N GLY A 138 6.76 3.27 1.11
CA GLY A 138 8.02 2.74 1.64
C GLY A 138 8.22 2.98 3.15
N ASP A 139 7.43 3.88 3.75
CA ASP A 139 7.51 4.23 5.18
C ASP A 139 6.41 3.50 5.98
N LEU A 140 6.82 2.46 6.71
CA LEU A 140 5.94 1.69 7.60
C LEU A 140 5.26 2.56 8.66
N ARG A 141 5.99 3.51 9.25
CA ARG A 141 5.45 4.36 10.32
C ARG A 141 4.39 5.29 9.74
N TRP A 142 4.67 5.86 8.57
CA TRP A 142 3.69 6.64 7.81
C TRP A 142 2.42 5.85 7.56
N THR A 143 2.58 4.63 7.04
CA THR A 143 1.46 3.74 6.73
C THR A 143 0.67 3.35 8.00
N THR A 144 1.36 3.05 9.09
CA THR A 144 0.75 2.67 10.37
C THR A 144 -0.05 3.82 10.98
N HIS A 145 0.46 5.06 10.88
CA HIS A 145 -0.29 6.24 11.29
C HIS A 145 -1.53 6.46 10.42
N GLY A 146 -1.40 6.38 9.10
CA GLY A 146 -2.53 6.43 8.17
C GLY A 146 -3.59 5.36 8.46
N LEU A 147 -3.16 4.14 8.81
CA LEU A 147 -4.05 3.05 9.20
C LEU A 147 -4.89 3.39 10.43
N CYS A 148 -4.33 4.08 11.43
CA CYS A 148 -5.09 4.51 12.59
C CYS A 148 -6.22 5.49 12.21
N GLU A 149 -5.94 6.43 11.29
CA GLU A 149 -6.94 7.38 10.79
C GLU A 149 -8.04 6.68 9.98
N VAL A 150 -7.65 5.72 9.15
CA VAL A 150 -8.56 4.88 8.37
C VAL A 150 -9.44 4.03 9.29
N GLY A 151 -8.87 3.43 10.33
CA GLY A 151 -9.59 2.59 11.29
C GLY A 151 -10.67 3.33 12.07
N LYS A 152 -10.50 4.64 12.34
CA LYS A 152 -11.54 5.47 12.97
C LYS A 152 -12.78 5.67 12.10
N LYS A 153 -12.65 5.50 10.79
CA LYS A 153 -13.72 5.69 9.80
C LYS A 153 -14.35 4.36 9.36
N ALA A 154 -13.74 3.23 9.72
CA ALA A 154 -14.23 1.91 9.35
C ALA A 154 -15.54 1.59 10.10
N ASN A 155 -16.48 0.95 9.40
CA ASN A 155 -17.71 0.43 9.98
C ASN A 155 -17.54 -1.02 10.50
N GLU A 156 -18.60 -1.61 11.07
CA GLU A 156 -18.55 -2.95 11.69
C GLU A 156 -18.27 -4.09 10.69
N ASP A 157 -18.56 -3.89 9.40
CA ASP A 157 -18.33 -4.88 8.34
C ASP A 157 -16.93 -4.75 7.70
N GLN A 158 -16.21 -3.69 8.06
CA GLN A 158 -14.91 -3.34 7.51
C GLN A 158 -13.76 -3.81 8.40
N ILE A 159 -12.72 -4.36 7.77
CA ILE A 159 -11.53 -4.82 8.49
C ILE A 159 -10.33 -3.96 8.06
N PRO A 160 -9.99 -2.91 8.82
CA PRO A 160 -8.78 -2.14 8.59
C PRO A 160 -7.54 -2.95 9.01
N GLY A 161 -6.48 -2.88 8.21
CA GLY A 161 -5.20 -3.47 8.57
C GLY A 161 -4.05 -3.01 7.70
N LEU A 162 -2.86 -3.43 8.10
CA LEU A 162 -1.60 -3.15 7.44
C LEU A 162 -1.30 -4.31 6.48
N ALA A 163 -1.31 -4.03 5.18
CA ALA A 163 -0.84 -4.96 4.16
C ALA A 163 0.65 -4.74 3.89
N VAL A 164 1.39 -5.82 3.79
CA VAL A 164 2.82 -5.84 3.43
C VAL A 164 2.96 -6.60 2.13
N PHE A 165 3.63 -6.00 1.14
CA PHE A 165 3.79 -6.60 -0.19
C PHE A 165 5.24 -6.81 -0.59
N ASP A 166 5.55 -7.93 -1.24
CA ASP A 166 6.85 -8.17 -1.88
C ASP A 166 6.91 -7.45 -3.23
N VAL A 167 7.81 -6.48 -3.34
CA VAL A 167 7.99 -5.68 -4.55
C VAL A 167 8.37 -6.51 -5.77
N LYS A 168 9.15 -7.59 -5.60
CA LYS A 168 9.53 -8.44 -6.74
C LYS A 168 8.31 -9.15 -7.31
N LYS A 169 7.41 -9.60 -6.45
CA LYS A 169 6.17 -10.27 -6.85
C LYS A 169 5.24 -9.34 -7.59
N ILE A 170 5.16 -8.07 -7.17
CA ILE A 170 4.42 -7.05 -7.94
C ILE A 170 5.07 -6.84 -9.31
N GLN A 171 6.40 -6.70 -9.37
CA GLN A 171 7.14 -6.47 -10.62
C GLN A 171 7.10 -7.63 -11.62
N GLU A 172 6.74 -8.84 -11.18
CA GLU A 172 6.51 -10.00 -12.04
C GLU A 172 5.22 -9.86 -12.89
N THR A 173 4.23 -9.10 -12.40
CA THR A 173 2.91 -8.98 -13.03
C THR A 173 2.55 -7.56 -13.46
N ASP A 174 3.02 -6.53 -12.75
CA ASP A 174 2.67 -5.13 -12.97
C ASP A 174 3.89 -4.19 -12.77
N GLN A 175 3.76 -2.92 -13.18
CA GLN A 175 4.74 -1.87 -12.96
C GLN A 175 4.47 -1.12 -11.67
N ILE A 176 5.54 -0.96 -10.86
CA ILE A 176 5.55 -0.04 -9.73
C ILE A 176 6.43 1.14 -10.08
N TRP A 177 5.95 2.34 -9.82
CA TRP A 177 6.74 3.55 -9.97
C TRP A 177 6.85 4.29 -8.66
N ARG A 178 8.08 4.69 -8.32
CA ARG A 178 8.32 5.64 -7.23
C ARG A 178 7.87 7.02 -7.67
N VAL A 179 6.94 7.63 -6.94
CA VAL A 179 6.35 8.92 -7.31
C VAL A 179 7.40 10.03 -7.40
N SER A 180 8.39 10.03 -6.50
CA SER A 180 9.48 11.02 -6.57
C SER A 180 10.33 10.93 -7.85
N ASP A 181 10.51 9.73 -8.41
CA ASP A 181 11.23 9.56 -9.67
C ASP A 181 10.33 10.00 -10.85
N MET A 182 9.02 9.77 -10.77
CA MET A 182 8.05 10.28 -11.76
C MET A 182 8.07 11.82 -11.81
N PHE A 183 8.06 12.50 -10.65
CA PHE A 183 8.17 13.96 -10.61
C PHE A 183 9.50 14.46 -11.14
N GLU A 184 10.61 13.77 -10.85
CA GLU A 184 11.90 14.13 -11.43
C GLU A 184 11.90 13.99 -12.96
N PHE A 185 11.22 12.99 -13.51
CA PHE A 185 11.05 12.88 -14.96
C PHE A 185 10.22 14.03 -15.53
N LEU A 186 9.09 14.36 -14.90
CA LEU A 186 8.21 15.47 -15.31
C LEU A 186 8.96 16.81 -15.30
N ASP A 187 9.75 17.05 -14.25
CA ASP A 187 10.56 18.26 -14.10
C ASP A 187 11.66 18.38 -15.16
N ASN A 188 12.19 17.26 -15.67
CA ASN A 188 13.25 17.25 -16.67
C ASN A 188 12.73 17.15 -18.12
N SER A 189 11.44 16.96 -18.34
CA SER A 189 10.85 16.74 -19.66
C SER A 189 10.20 17.99 -20.22
N GLU A 190 10.99 18.89 -20.84
CA GLU A 190 10.47 20.11 -21.48
C GLU A 190 9.45 19.82 -22.58
N GLU A 191 9.60 18.71 -23.31
CA GLU A 191 8.67 18.27 -24.35
C GLU A 191 7.26 18.00 -23.79
N LEU A 192 7.16 17.38 -22.62
CA LEU A 192 5.88 17.12 -21.94
C LEU A 192 5.25 18.39 -21.38
N LYS A 193 6.08 19.34 -20.93
CA LYS A 193 5.60 20.65 -20.49
C LYS A 193 5.07 21.52 -21.64
N VAL A 194 5.60 21.34 -22.86
CA VAL A 194 5.19 22.08 -24.05
C VAL A 194 4.00 21.43 -24.76
N ALA A 195 3.94 20.09 -24.81
CA ALA A 195 2.88 19.34 -25.48
C ALA A 195 1.48 19.61 -24.91
N THR A 196 1.36 20.00 -23.64
CA THR A 196 0.07 20.27 -22.99
C THR A 196 -0.56 21.61 -23.36
N GLY A 197 0.08 22.45 -24.19
CA GLY A 197 -0.50 23.68 -24.78
C GLY A 197 -0.89 24.80 -23.80
N GLN A 198 -0.92 24.49 -22.51
CA GLN A 198 -1.13 25.34 -21.36
C GLN A 198 -0.26 24.76 -20.24
N ASN A 199 0.27 25.66 -19.43
CA ASN A 199 0.82 25.36 -18.12
C ASN A 199 0.08 24.21 -17.41
N ARG A 200 0.89 23.33 -16.80
CA ARG A 200 0.66 22.73 -15.48
C ARG A 200 -0.18 21.43 -15.45
N ILE A 201 0.48 20.30 -15.71
CA ILE A 201 0.39 19.21 -14.72
C ILE A 201 1.04 19.76 -13.44
N GLU A 202 0.28 20.52 -12.68
CA GLU A 202 0.73 21.08 -11.40
C GLU A 202 0.28 20.14 -10.31
N VAL A 203 1.25 19.36 -9.85
CA VAL A 203 1.12 18.71 -8.55
C VAL A 203 1.48 19.76 -7.50
N PRO A 204 0.54 20.19 -6.65
CA PRO A 204 0.81 21.21 -5.64
C PRO A 204 1.99 20.82 -4.74
N GLU A 205 2.80 21.80 -4.32
CA GLU A 205 4.01 21.55 -3.52
C GLU A 205 3.72 20.71 -2.25
N HIS A 206 2.57 20.95 -1.60
CA HIS A 206 2.18 20.19 -0.41
C HIS A 206 1.87 18.71 -0.71
N VAL A 207 1.38 18.38 -1.91
CA VAL A 207 1.15 17.00 -2.38
C VAL A 207 2.50 16.34 -2.69
N GLN A 208 3.41 17.07 -3.35
CA GLN A 208 4.76 16.57 -3.61
C GLN A 208 5.50 16.29 -2.29
N GLN A 209 5.42 17.22 -1.33
CA GLN A 209 6.05 17.04 -0.01
C GLN A 209 5.43 15.87 0.76
N TRP A 210 4.11 15.71 0.71
CA TRP A 210 3.42 14.55 1.28
C TRP A 210 3.93 13.24 0.68
N SER A 211 3.99 13.14 -0.67
CA SER A 211 4.44 11.92 -1.35
C SER A 211 5.90 11.56 -1.02
N ARG A 212 6.75 12.56 -0.79
CA ARG A 212 8.14 12.36 -0.34
C ARG A 212 8.20 11.86 1.10
N ASN A 213 7.37 12.40 1.99
CA ASN A 213 7.31 11.98 3.39
C ASN A 213 6.75 10.56 3.53
N ALA A 214 5.79 10.18 2.68
CA ALA A 214 5.23 8.83 2.63
C ALA A 214 6.15 7.82 1.95
N GLU A 215 7.22 8.27 1.30
CA GLU A 215 7.96 7.49 0.29
C GLU A 215 6.99 6.77 -0.66
N GLU A 216 6.18 7.56 -1.37
CA GLU A 216 5.05 7.05 -2.15
C GLU A 216 5.48 6.29 -3.41
N TYR A 217 4.78 5.19 -3.66
CA TYR A 217 4.83 4.34 -4.84
C TYR A 217 3.42 4.11 -5.36
N VAL A 218 3.28 3.96 -6.67
CA VAL A 218 2.01 3.66 -7.31
C VAL A 218 2.12 2.43 -8.21
N CYS A 219 1.06 1.63 -8.21
CA CYS A 219 0.79 0.56 -9.18
C CYS A 219 -0.47 0.88 -9.98
N TRP A 220 -0.65 0.19 -11.10
CA TRP A 220 -1.84 0.36 -11.92
C TRP A 220 -2.89 -0.69 -11.59
N GLU A 221 -4.13 -0.22 -11.44
CA GLU A 221 -5.35 -1.01 -11.24
C GLU A 221 -5.41 -1.87 -9.98
N TYR A 222 -4.42 -2.71 -9.69
CA TYR A 222 -4.39 -3.59 -8.52
C TYR A 222 -2.98 -4.08 -8.17
N VAL A 223 -2.82 -4.61 -6.95
CA VAL A 223 -1.63 -5.35 -6.51
C VAL A 223 -1.97 -6.85 -6.52
N PRO A 224 -1.16 -7.70 -7.17
CA PRO A 224 -1.44 -9.14 -7.24
C PRO A 224 -1.49 -9.76 -5.84
N ARG A 225 -2.40 -10.71 -5.64
CA ARG A 225 -2.58 -11.39 -4.35
C ARG A 225 -1.32 -12.13 -3.92
N GLU A 226 -0.56 -12.68 -4.86
CA GLU A 226 0.69 -13.40 -4.64
C GLU A 226 1.81 -12.49 -4.13
N ALA A 227 1.68 -11.17 -4.28
CA ALA A 227 2.60 -10.23 -3.66
C ALA A 227 2.28 -9.95 -2.19
N LEU A 228 1.08 -10.30 -1.70
CA LEU A 228 0.74 -10.11 -0.29
C LEU A 228 1.58 -11.04 0.58
N VAL A 229 2.47 -10.45 1.36
CA VAL A 229 3.34 -11.13 2.31
C VAL A 229 2.63 -11.31 3.63
N SER A 230 1.92 -10.30 4.12
CA SER A 230 1.14 -10.40 5.36
C SER A 230 0.07 -9.32 5.45
N PHE A 231 -0.95 -9.61 6.26
CA PHE A 231 -1.99 -8.63 6.62
C PHE A 231 -2.19 -8.61 8.14
N GLY A 232 -1.77 -7.51 8.78
CA GLY A 232 -1.94 -7.30 10.21
C GLY A 232 -3.19 -6.48 10.51
N LYS A 233 -4.20 -7.08 11.14
CA LYS A 233 -5.43 -6.36 11.52
C LYS A 233 -5.12 -5.26 12.51
N LEU A 234 -5.77 -4.09 12.36
CA LEU A 234 -5.57 -2.97 13.28
C LEU A 234 -5.89 -3.33 14.74
N SER A 235 -6.86 -4.21 14.98
CA SER A 235 -7.17 -4.73 16.32
C SER A 235 -5.94 -5.37 16.98
N ASP A 236 -5.24 -6.22 16.23
CA ASP A 236 -4.12 -7.01 16.73
C ASP A 236 -2.87 -6.13 16.89
N LEU A 237 -2.68 -5.20 15.94
CA LEU A 237 -1.64 -4.18 16.03
C LEU A 237 -1.84 -3.26 17.25
N THR A 238 -3.08 -2.92 17.58
CA THR A 238 -3.39 -2.11 18.77
C THR A 238 -3.14 -2.88 20.06
N LEU A 239 -3.51 -4.17 20.11
CA LEU A 239 -3.26 -5.05 21.24
C LEU A 239 -1.77 -5.26 21.55
N SER A 240 -0.88 -5.01 20.58
CA SER A 240 0.58 -5.04 20.82
C SER A 240 1.07 -4.02 21.85
N GLY A 241 0.30 -2.95 22.07
CA GLY A 241 0.65 -1.86 22.97
C GLY A 241 1.70 -0.88 22.43
N LEU A 242 2.24 -1.09 21.21
CA LEU A 242 3.16 -0.16 20.56
C LEU A 242 2.43 1.08 19.99
N LEU A 243 1.17 0.92 19.60
CA LEU A 243 0.36 2.02 19.09
C LEU A 243 -0.21 2.83 20.27
N ASN A 244 0.58 3.75 20.82
CA ASN A 244 0.14 4.61 21.91
C ASN A 244 -0.97 5.58 21.50
N SER A 245 -1.58 6.23 22.51
CA SER A 245 -2.66 7.19 22.29
C SER A 245 -2.23 8.39 21.44
N ASN A 246 -0.98 8.83 21.53
CA ASN A 246 -0.50 9.98 20.75
C ASN A 246 -0.44 9.64 19.26
N LEU A 247 0.09 8.46 18.91
CA LEU A 247 0.14 7.96 17.54
C LEU A 247 -1.26 7.74 16.97
N THR A 248 -2.15 7.09 17.74
CA THR A 248 -3.50 6.78 17.29
C THR A 248 -4.42 8.00 17.22
N THR A 249 -4.22 9.05 18.01
CA THR A 249 -5.09 10.24 18.02
C THR A 249 -4.57 11.41 17.18
N SER A 250 -3.27 11.45 16.87
CA SER A 250 -2.68 12.52 16.07
C SER A 250 -3.26 12.57 14.65
N LYS A 251 -3.61 13.76 14.18
CA LYS A 251 -4.08 13.97 12.79
C LYS A 251 -2.94 13.88 11.78
N HIS A 252 -1.72 14.26 12.20
CA HIS A 252 -0.53 14.23 11.37
C HIS A 252 0.65 13.64 12.15
N LEU A 253 1.49 12.84 11.48
CA LEU A 253 2.74 12.35 12.07
C LEU A 253 3.65 13.46 12.61
N GLY A 254 3.60 14.66 12.02
CA GLY A 254 4.35 15.83 12.52
C GLY A 254 3.94 16.27 13.93
N ASP A 255 2.70 16.01 14.33
CA ASP A 255 2.19 16.37 15.66
C ASP A 255 2.78 15.49 16.76
N LEU A 256 3.27 14.28 16.44
CA LEU A 256 3.98 13.43 17.40
C LEU A 256 5.13 14.15 18.11
N LYS A 257 5.83 15.04 17.41
CA LYS A 257 6.93 15.82 17.98
C LYS A 257 6.47 16.85 19.03
N ARG A 258 5.18 17.17 19.04
CA ARG A 258 4.57 18.14 19.97
C ARG A 258 4.01 17.47 21.21
N TYR A 259 3.68 16.18 21.14
CA TYR A 259 3.23 15.42 22.29
C TYR A 259 4.39 15.08 23.22
N ALA A 260 4.09 14.99 24.51
CA ALA A 260 5.03 14.43 25.46
C ALA A 260 5.27 12.95 25.11
N LEU A 261 6.54 12.56 25.06
CA LEU A 261 6.93 11.18 24.85
C LEU A 261 6.46 10.31 26.03
N GLU A 262 5.91 9.13 25.73
CA GLU A 262 5.52 8.16 26.76
C GLU A 262 6.79 7.56 27.37
N PRO A 263 7.07 7.77 28.67
CA PRO A 263 8.25 7.21 29.31
C PRO A 263 8.07 5.70 29.49
N ILE A 264 9.06 4.93 29.05
CA ILE A 264 8.99 3.46 29.08
C ILE A 264 10.37 2.86 29.32
N SER A 265 10.43 1.66 29.92
CA SER A 265 11.69 0.91 30.01
C SER A 265 12.05 0.32 28.64
N LEU A 266 13.35 0.05 28.40
CA LEU A 266 13.79 -0.58 27.17
C LEU A 266 13.14 -1.95 26.95
N ASN A 267 13.14 -2.80 27.98
CA ASN A 267 12.55 -4.15 27.90
C ASN A 267 11.06 -4.11 27.55
N GLU A 268 10.34 -3.11 28.05
CA GLU A 268 8.92 -2.95 27.74
C GLU A 268 8.72 -2.40 26.31
N TYR A 269 9.58 -1.49 25.84
CA TYR A 269 9.58 -1.07 24.44
C TYR A 269 9.89 -2.24 23.50
N GLU A 270 10.89 -3.05 23.81
CA GLU A 270 11.23 -4.27 23.09
C GLU A 270 10.03 -5.22 23.02
N ALA A 271 9.38 -5.48 24.15
CA ALA A 271 8.23 -6.36 24.20
C ALA A 271 7.08 -5.86 23.31
N ARG A 272 6.78 -4.56 23.36
CA ARG A 272 5.73 -3.93 22.52
C ARG A 272 6.10 -3.94 21.03
N ALA A 273 7.34 -3.57 20.69
CA ALA A 273 7.84 -3.60 19.32
C ALA A 273 7.83 -5.02 18.74
N SER A 274 8.26 -6.00 19.55
CA SER A 274 8.21 -7.41 19.19
C SER A 274 6.79 -7.87 18.93
N ALA A 275 5.86 -7.58 19.87
CA ALA A 275 4.44 -7.90 19.73
C ALA A 275 3.83 -7.27 18.47
N PHE A 276 4.17 -6.01 18.16
CA PHE A 276 3.72 -5.32 16.96
C PHE A 276 4.23 -6.01 15.70
N LEU A 277 5.51 -6.38 15.65
CA LEU A 277 6.08 -7.12 14.53
C LEU A 277 5.38 -8.47 14.30
N ARG A 278 5.04 -9.20 15.38
CA ARG A 278 4.27 -10.47 15.22
C ARG A 278 2.89 -10.22 14.64
N ALA A 279 2.23 -9.13 15.05
CA ALA A 279 0.90 -8.76 14.59
C ALA A 279 0.91 -8.17 13.17
N ALA A 280 1.98 -7.48 12.76
CA ALA A 280 2.15 -6.94 11.40
C ALA A 280 2.57 -8.03 10.41
N VAL A 281 3.39 -8.97 10.88
CA VAL A 281 3.89 -10.12 10.11
C VAL A 281 3.14 -11.37 10.57
N VAL A 282 1.81 -11.37 10.41
CA VAL A 282 1.04 -12.62 10.45
C VAL A 282 1.46 -13.41 9.23
N VAL A 283 2.51 -14.22 9.39
CA VAL A 283 3.10 -15.03 8.32
C VAL A 283 1.98 -15.92 7.76
N PRO A 284 1.55 -15.72 6.49
CA PRO A 284 0.82 -16.75 5.81
C PRO A 284 1.73 -17.98 5.79
N LEU A 285 1.12 -19.13 6.00
CA LEU A 285 1.74 -20.43 6.23
C LEU A 285 2.70 -20.92 5.12
N CYS A 286 3.04 -20.06 4.15
CA CYS A 286 3.74 -20.35 2.91
C CYS A 286 5.04 -19.55 2.71
N LEU A 287 5.43 -18.63 3.61
CA LEU A 287 6.69 -17.88 3.45
C LEU A 287 7.92 -18.74 3.76
N GLU A 288 8.92 -18.68 2.89
CA GLU A 288 10.20 -19.35 3.13
C GLU A 288 10.96 -18.68 4.28
N LYS A 289 11.83 -19.44 4.95
CA LYS A 289 12.69 -18.95 6.05
C LYS A 289 13.44 -17.67 5.66
N ALA A 290 13.95 -17.63 4.44
CA ALA A 290 14.71 -16.50 3.92
C ALA A 290 13.88 -15.21 3.83
N ASP A 291 12.57 -15.32 3.61
CA ASP A 291 11.68 -14.16 3.53
C ASP A 291 11.37 -13.59 4.89
N VAL A 292 11.13 -14.43 5.90
CA VAL A 292 10.94 -13.97 7.29
C VAL A 292 12.19 -13.30 7.85
N GLU A 293 13.38 -13.89 7.65
CA GLU A 293 14.64 -13.25 8.04
C GLU A 293 14.86 -11.93 7.31
N SER A 294 14.47 -11.85 6.03
CA SER A 294 14.57 -10.62 5.26
C SER A 294 13.57 -9.55 5.70
N ILE A 295 12.34 -9.93 6.09
CA ILE A 295 11.34 -9.03 6.68
C ILE A 295 11.87 -8.51 8.00
N ALA A 296 12.35 -9.40 8.88
CA ALA A 296 12.97 -9.02 10.14
C ALA A 296 14.10 -8.00 9.94
N ASN A 297 15.05 -8.30 9.05
CA ASN A 297 16.19 -7.43 8.79
C ASN A 297 15.80 -6.04 8.24
N GLN A 298 14.66 -5.91 7.57
CA GLN A 298 14.18 -4.61 7.08
C GLN A 298 13.29 -3.87 8.08
N LEU A 299 12.43 -4.59 8.81
CA LEU A 299 11.51 -3.97 9.76
C LEU A 299 12.20 -3.59 11.06
N THR A 300 13.10 -4.43 11.58
CA THR A 300 13.74 -4.21 12.88
C THR A 300 14.47 -2.86 13.00
N PRO A 301 15.24 -2.38 12.00
CA PRO A 301 15.84 -1.04 12.04
C PRO A 301 14.84 0.10 12.24
N LEU A 302 13.57 -0.07 11.84
CA LEU A 302 12.52 0.95 12.00
C LEU A 302 12.11 1.14 13.46
N PHE A 303 12.44 0.19 14.34
CA PHE A 303 12.17 0.25 15.78
C PHE A 303 13.42 0.62 16.60
N HIS A 304 14.58 0.81 15.95
CA HIS A 304 15.81 1.22 16.65
C HIS A 304 15.71 2.61 17.30
N ASN A 305 14.77 3.45 16.85
CA ASN A 305 14.52 4.76 17.45
C ASN A 305 13.12 4.84 18.07
N PRO A 306 12.97 4.60 19.39
CA PRO A 306 11.69 4.69 20.10
C PRO A 306 11.01 6.05 19.99
N PHE A 307 11.77 7.14 19.83
CA PHE A 307 11.22 8.49 19.66
C PHE A 307 10.35 8.62 18.41
N HIS A 308 10.67 7.86 17.36
CA HIS A 308 9.85 7.84 16.15
C HIS A 308 8.44 7.29 16.39
N TRP A 309 8.27 6.50 17.45
CA TRP A 309 7.01 5.88 17.84
C TRP A 309 6.36 6.60 19.03
N GLY A 310 6.90 7.74 19.46
CA GLY A 310 6.37 8.54 20.57
C GLY A 310 6.81 8.08 21.95
N TYR A 311 7.85 7.26 22.06
CA TYR A 311 8.38 6.76 23.33
C TYR A 311 9.67 7.46 23.74
N GLY A 312 9.79 7.75 25.03
CA GLY A 312 11.02 8.20 25.67
C GLY A 312 11.61 7.06 26.49
N VAL A 313 12.58 6.33 25.92
CA VAL A 313 13.20 5.21 26.62
C VAL A 313 14.28 5.71 27.57
N LEU A 314 14.20 5.26 28.82
CA LEU A 314 15.19 5.53 29.86
C LEU A 314 16.30 4.46 29.75
N GLY A 315 17.34 4.68 28.94
CA GLY A 315 18.45 3.72 28.70
C GLY A 315 19.57 4.28 27.81
N PHE A 316 20.74 3.62 27.76
CA PHE A 316 21.91 4.07 26.98
C PHE A 316 21.87 3.54 25.54
N ALA A 317 22.60 4.19 24.63
CA ALA A 317 22.60 3.84 23.20
C ALA A 317 23.14 2.43 22.89
N GLU A 318 23.96 1.84 23.78
CA GLU A 318 24.52 0.49 23.65
C GLU A 318 23.44 -0.60 23.76
N ASP A 319 22.30 -0.31 24.39
CA ASP A 319 21.22 -1.29 24.60
C ASP A 319 20.29 -1.45 23.35
N LEU A 320 20.46 -0.61 22.32
CA LEU A 320 19.60 -0.62 21.13
C LEU A 320 20.03 -1.65 20.07
N GLU A 321 21.30 -2.08 20.06
CA GLU A 321 21.74 -3.20 19.22
C GLU A 321 21.22 -4.55 19.74
N ASP A 322 21.16 -4.71 21.07
CA ASP A 322 20.58 -5.87 21.73
C ASP A 322 19.07 -5.99 21.48
N LEU A 323 18.35 -4.85 21.46
CA LEU A 323 16.95 -4.76 21.03
C LEU A 323 16.75 -5.31 19.61
N VAL A 324 17.63 -4.93 18.67
CA VAL A 324 17.57 -5.39 17.27
C VAL A 324 17.81 -6.90 17.19
N ALA A 325 18.74 -7.43 17.97
CA ALA A 325 19.00 -8.87 18.04
C ALA A 325 17.81 -9.65 18.64
N GLY A 326 17.23 -9.16 19.74
CA GLY A 326 16.06 -9.77 20.40
C GLY A 326 14.83 -9.84 19.49
N LEU A 327 14.55 -8.77 18.73
CA LEU A 327 13.46 -8.74 17.76
C LEU A 327 13.66 -9.76 16.62
N ARG A 328 14.90 -9.94 16.15
CA ARG A 328 15.24 -10.94 15.11
C ARG A 328 15.05 -12.38 15.62
N ASP A 329 15.49 -12.65 16.85
CA ASP A 329 15.32 -13.96 17.48
C ASP A 329 13.85 -14.32 17.67
N ASP A 330 13.03 -13.33 18.06
CA ASP A 330 11.61 -13.50 18.25
C ASP A 330 10.85 -13.81 16.94
N LEU A 331 11.20 -13.13 15.85
CA LEU A 331 10.66 -13.44 14.51
C LEU A 331 11.06 -14.85 14.04
N THR A 332 12.28 -15.27 14.34
CA THR A 332 12.76 -16.63 14.03
C THR A 332 12.00 -17.71 14.83
N LYS A 333 11.68 -17.45 16.11
CA LYS A 333 10.90 -18.38 16.95
C LYS A 333 9.44 -18.51 16.50
N ILE A 334 8.83 -17.43 15.99
CA ILE A 334 7.46 -17.44 15.45
C ILE A 334 7.38 -18.38 14.25
N GLN A 335 8.38 -18.34 13.37
CA GLN A 335 8.48 -19.25 12.23
C GLN A 335 8.51 -20.72 12.66
N GLN A 336 9.30 -21.07 13.68
CA GLN A 336 9.39 -22.46 14.17
C GLN A 336 8.05 -22.96 14.68
N LYS A 337 7.28 -22.12 15.40
CA LYS A 337 5.94 -22.47 15.87
C LYS A 337 4.92 -22.58 14.72
N GLY A 338 4.94 -21.64 13.76
CA GLY A 338 4.08 -21.68 12.58
C GLY A 338 4.33 -22.92 11.71
N PHE A 339 5.61 -23.27 11.49
CA PHE A 339 6.01 -24.47 10.76
C PHE A 339 5.59 -25.76 11.47
N LEU A 340 5.69 -25.82 12.80
CA LEU A 340 5.22 -26.97 13.59
C LEU A 340 3.69 -27.12 13.55
N LEU A 341 2.95 -26.02 13.59
CA LEU A 341 1.49 -26.00 13.41
C LEU A 341 1.07 -26.50 12.02
N LEU A 342 1.83 -26.14 10.97
CA LEU A 342 1.64 -26.63 9.61
C LEU A 342 1.91 -28.11 9.46
N LEU A 343 3.02 -28.60 9.99
CA LEU A 343 3.32 -30.03 9.98
C LEU A 343 2.21 -30.80 10.70
N HIS A 344 1.71 -30.28 11.81
CA HIS A 344 0.60 -30.89 12.53
C HIS A 344 -0.69 -30.88 11.72
N GLN A 345 -1.09 -29.76 11.12
CA GLN A 345 -2.29 -29.67 10.27
C GLN A 345 -2.17 -30.55 9.01
N LYS A 346 -1.01 -30.59 8.36
CA LYS A 346 -0.76 -31.43 7.19
C LYS A 346 -0.77 -32.91 7.54
N HIS A 347 -0.23 -33.30 8.70
CA HIS A 347 -0.34 -34.67 9.20
C HIS A 347 -1.79 -35.03 9.51
N VAL A 348 -2.56 -34.15 10.16
CA VAL A 348 -3.98 -34.38 10.44
C VAL A 348 -4.79 -34.52 9.14
N LEU A 349 -4.51 -33.71 8.11
CA LEU A 349 -5.16 -33.81 6.80
C LEU A 349 -4.76 -35.09 6.06
N LEU A 350 -3.49 -35.49 6.09
CA LEU A 350 -3.04 -36.76 5.50
C LEU A 350 -3.69 -37.97 6.22
N ASP A 351 -3.76 -37.94 7.54
CA ASP A 351 -4.38 -39.00 8.33
C ASP A 351 -5.89 -39.08 8.02
N TYR A 352 -6.53 -37.95 7.75
CA TYR A 352 -7.93 -37.88 7.32
C TYR A 352 -8.15 -38.42 5.89
N GLU A 353 -7.26 -38.09 4.94
CA GLU A 353 -7.29 -38.64 3.58
C GLU A 353 -7.05 -40.16 3.56
N VAL A 354 -6.10 -40.65 4.36
CA VAL A 354 -5.84 -42.08 4.52
C VAL A 354 -7.04 -42.79 5.16
N ALA A 355 -7.69 -42.18 6.14
CA ALA A 355 -8.90 -42.73 6.75
C ALA A 355 -10.07 -42.77 5.75
N LEU A 356 -10.25 -41.73 4.93
CA LEU A 356 -11.26 -41.71 3.88
C LEU A 356 -11.01 -42.78 2.81
N GLN A 357 -9.75 -43.01 2.41
CA GLN A 357 -9.39 -44.08 1.47
C GLN A 357 -9.60 -45.51 2.02
N GLN A 358 -9.79 -45.67 3.33
CA GLN A 358 -10.11 -46.97 3.95
C GLN A 358 -11.62 -47.19 4.11
N ILE A 359 -12.44 -46.14 3.92
CA ILE A 359 -13.90 -46.17 4.05
C ILE A 359 -14.59 -46.39 2.69
N TRP A 360 -13.87 -46.18 1.58
CA TRP A 360 -14.28 -46.47 0.20
C TRP A 360 -13.48 -47.64 -0.36
#